data_AF-A0A7Z9Q985-F1
#
_entry.id   AF-A0A7Z9Q985-F1
#
_cell.length_a   1.000
_cell.length_b   1.000
_cell.length_c   1.000
_cell.angle_alpha   90.00
_cell.angle_beta   90.00
_cell.angle_gamma   90.00
#
_symmetry.space_group_name_H-M   'P 1'
#
loop_
_entity.id
_entity.type
_entity.pdbx_description
1 polymer ?
#
loop_
_entity_poly.entity_id
_entity_poly.type
_entity_poly.pdbx_seq_one_letter_code
_entity_poly.pdbx_strand_id
1 'polypeptide(L)'
;MNFHFKKSLLLGLLFFHISCSGSNPLSDLLGSISSKVASSKVAQKVGKYLPTSSREFGDIYAMESQVRNHREWVQDKAKELKATKKILRPLLNKSLQNDFKFYEFVDANLDIMAAAHKNILSNAKTEKKLIIRVQKSRRLEIESKIPGKEKTFRQQFITLDNAIIERKLSYEESLSKIGKALERRDIELVFITKQKDDWLFISQGLFDRRMTLQPKIVDLTSEVVNAVAESGNYIEIIGIRLNKVDRLNRKLDQLDKFFVVIDKIAEKEKGGRVYLRNNPEKKEEYELRFDKSVEAYETHLEDLTMLLLD
;
A
#
# COMPACT_ATOMS: atom_id res chain seq x y z
N MET A 1 -48.11 7.15 5.18
CA MET A 1 -47.02 6.24 4.78
C MET A 1 -45.74 6.78 5.40
N ASN A 2 -45.33 6.25 6.55
CA ASN A 2 -44.15 6.70 7.31
C ASN A 2 -42.91 5.93 6.82
N PHE A 3 -41.92 6.63 6.27
CA PHE A 3 -40.60 6.06 5.98
C PHE A 3 -39.59 6.61 6.99
N HIS A 4 -39.30 5.83 8.02
CA HIS A 4 -38.15 6.00 8.89
C HIS A 4 -36.88 5.56 8.15
N PHE A 5 -36.04 6.50 7.72
CA PHE A 5 -34.66 6.18 7.36
C PHE A 5 -33.83 5.95 8.64
N LYS A 6 -33.40 4.70 8.84
CA LYS A 6 -32.55 4.30 9.96
C LYS A 6 -31.19 5.02 9.90
N LYS A 7 -30.85 5.74 10.98
CA LYS A 7 -29.52 6.28 11.35
C LYS A 7 -28.38 5.23 11.47
N SER A 8 -28.56 4.01 10.95
CA SER A 8 -27.66 2.87 11.19
C SER A 8 -26.64 2.62 10.08
N LEU A 9 -26.69 3.32 8.94
CA LEU A 9 -25.80 3.04 7.80
C LEU A 9 -24.51 3.88 7.81
N LEU A 10 -24.51 5.05 8.46
CA LEU A 10 -23.37 5.97 8.47
C LEU A 10 -22.31 5.65 9.56
N LEU A 11 -22.69 5.01 10.66
CA LEU A 11 -21.71 4.53 11.64
C LEU A 11 -20.95 3.27 11.19
N GLY A 12 -21.49 2.49 10.24
CA GLY A 12 -20.82 1.27 9.74
C GLY A 12 -19.59 1.51 8.86
N LEU A 13 -19.45 2.71 8.28
CA LEU A 13 -18.33 3.07 7.40
C LEU A 13 -17.18 3.77 8.13
N LEU A 14 -17.43 4.34 9.31
CA LEU A 14 -16.39 4.96 10.14
C LEU A 14 -15.60 3.94 10.99
N PHE A 15 -16.16 2.76 11.27
CA PHE A 15 -15.48 1.73 12.05
C PHE A 15 -14.46 0.88 11.27
N PHE A 16 -14.38 0.99 9.94
CA PHE A 16 -13.34 0.31 9.16
C PHE A 16 -12.00 1.08 9.12
N HIS A 17 -11.96 2.35 9.53
CA HIS A 17 -10.74 3.17 9.50
C HIS A 17 -10.05 3.36 10.86
N ILE A 18 -10.56 2.75 11.94
CA ILE A 18 -9.89 2.75 13.27
C ILE A 18 -9.64 1.31 13.75
N SER A 19 -9.40 0.39 12.82
CA SER A 19 -8.70 -0.86 13.15
C SER A 19 -7.20 -0.57 13.11
N CYS A 20 -6.61 -0.32 14.28
CA CYS A 20 -5.17 -0.28 14.57
C CYS A 20 -4.27 -0.49 13.33
N SER A 21 -4.05 0.56 12.55
CA SER A 21 -2.96 0.60 11.58
C SER A 21 -1.66 0.70 12.37
N GLY A 22 -1.18 -0.44 12.84
CA GLY A 22 0.25 -0.64 13.04
C GLY A 22 0.91 -0.72 11.67
N SER A 23 0.81 0.34 10.86
CA SER A 23 1.65 0.54 9.68
C SER A 23 3.06 0.65 10.21
N ASN A 24 3.82 -0.42 10.02
CA ASN A 24 5.21 -0.50 10.43
C ASN A 24 5.97 0.41 9.45
N PRO A 25 6.55 1.55 9.86
CA PRO A 25 7.18 2.52 8.96
C PRO A 25 8.37 1.95 8.16
N LEU A 26 8.77 0.71 8.46
CA LEU A 26 9.78 -0.08 7.76
C LEU A 26 9.31 -0.69 6.43
N SER A 27 8.02 -0.93 6.21
CA SER A 27 7.54 -1.44 4.90
C SER A 27 7.58 -0.35 3.83
N ASP A 28 7.21 0.87 4.21
CA ASP A 28 7.12 2.02 3.31
C ASP A 28 8.51 2.58 2.97
N LEU A 29 9.48 2.41 3.88
CA LEU A 29 10.88 2.80 3.64
C LEU A 29 11.60 1.90 2.62
N LEU A 30 11.19 0.62 2.49
CA LEU A 30 11.77 -0.30 1.52
C LEU A 30 11.06 -0.24 0.16
N GLY A 31 9.80 0.19 0.13
CA GLY A 31 9.02 0.41 -1.10
C GLY A 31 9.43 1.67 -1.88
N SER A 32 9.89 2.71 -1.17
CA SER A 32 10.25 4.03 -1.74
C SER A 32 11.64 4.12 -2.38
N ILE A 33 12.43 3.04 -2.41
CA ILE A 33 13.71 3.01 -3.15
C ILE A 33 13.40 2.76 -4.64
N SER A 34 12.79 3.77 -5.26
CA SER A 34 12.60 3.89 -6.70
C SER A 34 13.95 4.09 -7.43
N SER A 35 13.95 3.71 -8.70
CA SER A 35 15.04 3.29 -9.58
C SER A 35 16.10 4.35 -9.98
N LYS A 36 16.46 5.31 -9.11
CA LYS A 36 17.47 6.35 -9.42
C LYS A 36 18.58 6.56 -8.39
N VAL A 37 19.10 5.52 -7.74
CA VAL A 37 20.45 5.59 -7.13
C VAL A 37 21.16 4.25 -7.25
N ALA A 38 22.07 4.15 -8.22
CA ALA A 38 23.11 3.14 -8.20
C ALA A 38 24.05 3.41 -7.02
N SER A 39 24.09 2.52 -6.02
CA SER A 39 25.34 1.99 -5.47
C SER A 39 25.08 1.01 -4.33
N SER A 40 25.88 -0.04 -4.28
CA SER A 40 26.02 -0.99 -3.18
C SER A 40 26.33 -0.35 -1.81
N LYS A 41 26.67 0.95 -1.78
CA LYS A 41 26.88 1.72 -0.55
C LYS A 41 25.58 2.12 0.14
N VAL A 42 24.45 2.27 -0.58
CA VAL A 42 23.16 2.62 0.04
C VAL A 42 22.57 1.43 0.78
N ALA A 43 22.67 0.20 0.25
CA ALA A 43 22.23 -1.01 0.97
C ALA A 43 23.02 -1.24 2.28
N GLN A 44 24.35 -1.00 2.28
CA GLN A 44 25.17 -1.02 3.49
C GLN A 44 24.86 0.14 4.46
N LYS A 45 24.44 1.31 3.96
CA LYS A 45 24.02 2.45 4.81
C LYS A 45 22.63 2.23 5.39
N VAL A 46 21.67 1.71 4.62
CA VAL A 46 20.30 1.41 5.07
C VAL A 46 20.33 0.29 6.12
N GLY A 47 21.20 -0.71 5.99
CA GLY A 47 21.44 -1.70 7.06
C GLY A 47 21.93 -1.09 8.39
N LYS A 48 22.50 0.12 8.36
CA LYS A 48 22.97 0.88 9.53
C LYS A 48 21.91 1.82 10.12
N TYR A 49 20.82 2.07 9.39
CA TYR A 49 19.67 2.90 9.79
C TYR A 49 18.36 2.10 9.96
N LEU A 50 18.39 0.79 9.69
CA LEU A 50 17.40 -0.12 10.28
C LEU A 50 17.50 0.05 11.80
N PRO A 51 16.38 0.20 12.52
CA PRO A 51 16.42 0.34 13.96
C PRO A 51 17.20 -0.83 14.57
N THR A 52 18.40 -0.56 15.07
CA THR A 52 19.14 -1.44 15.98
C THR A 52 18.55 -1.40 17.39
N SER A 53 17.40 -0.73 17.59
CA SER A 53 16.53 -1.02 18.71
C SER A 53 15.99 -2.44 18.49
N SER A 54 16.40 -3.37 19.33
CA SER A 54 15.73 -4.66 19.48
C SER A 54 14.24 -4.51 19.22
N ARG A 55 13.67 -5.19 18.22
CA ARG A 55 12.21 -5.30 18.13
C ARG A 55 11.76 -5.85 19.48
N GLU A 56 11.21 -4.99 20.31
CA GLU A 56 10.78 -5.39 21.63
C GLU A 56 9.48 -6.15 21.46
N PHE A 57 9.60 -7.45 21.20
CA PHE A 57 8.52 -8.40 21.42
C PHE A 57 8.33 -8.55 22.93
N GLY A 58 7.96 -7.45 23.59
CA GLY A 58 7.86 -7.34 25.06
C GLY A 58 6.65 -8.08 25.61
N ASP A 59 5.68 -8.40 24.75
CA ASP A 59 4.53 -9.21 25.09
C ASP A 59 4.12 -10.14 23.92
N ILE A 60 3.13 -10.98 24.20
CA ILE A 60 2.56 -11.91 23.22
C ILE A 60 1.80 -11.19 22.09
N TYR A 61 1.23 -10.00 22.35
CA TYR A 61 0.43 -9.26 21.38
C TYR A 61 1.32 -8.62 20.30
N ALA A 62 2.51 -8.15 20.65
CA ALA A 62 3.52 -7.69 19.71
C ALA A 62 3.95 -8.83 18.77
N MET A 63 4.18 -10.03 19.31
CA MET A 63 4.50 -11.23 18.52
C MET A 63 3.34 -11.60 17.59
N GLU A 64 2.09 -11.55 18.07
CA GLU A 64 0.90 -11.82 17.26
C GLU A 64 0.74 -10.84 16.11
N SER A 65 0.92 -9.55 16.39
CA SER A 65 0.87 -8.50 15.37
C SER A 65 1.88 -8.78 14.26
N GLN A 66 3.09 -9.15 14.63
CA GLN A 66 4.13 -9.47 13.65
C GLN A 66 3.80 -10.71 12.81
N VAL A 67 3.22 -11.75 13.41
CA VAL A 67 2.74 -12.92 12.65
C VAL A 67 1.64 -12.53 11.65
N ARG A 68 0.75 -11.59 12.00
CA ARG A 68 -0.25 -11.06 11.06
C ARG A 68 0.43 -10.34 9.90
N ASN A 69 1.41 -9.46 10.17
CA ASN A 69 2.19 -8.76 9.14
C ASN A 69 2.91 -9.74 8.19
N HIS A 70 3.47 -10.82 8.73
CA HIS A 70 4.12 -11.86 7.91
C HIS A 70 3.13 -12.63 7.05
N ARG A 71 1.95 -12.96 7.60
CA ARG A 71 0.90 -13.66 6.85
C ARG A 71 0.37 -12.82 5.71
N GLU A 72 0.14 -11.54 5.94
CA GLU A 72 -0.31 -10.60 4.91
C GLU A 72 0.71 -10.52 3.77
N TRP A 73 1.99 -10.32 4.10
CA TRP A 73 3.07 -10.33 3.11
C TRP A 73 3.10 -11.62 2.30
N VAL A 74 2.98 -12.79 2.94
CA VAL A 74 2.98 -14.08 2.25
C VAL A 74 1.78 -14.25 1.31
N GLN A 75 0.60 -13.79 1.72
CA GLN A 75 -0.61 -13.87 0.92
C GLN A 75 -0.54 -12.96 -0.31
N ASP A 76 -0.02 -11.76 -0.13
CA ASP A 76 0.16 -10.79 -1.21
C ASP A 76 1.22 -11.27 -2.21
N LYS A 77 2.43 -11.59 -1.74
CA LYS A 77 3.53 -12.04 -2.60
C LYS A 77 3.28 -13.39 -3.28
N ALA A 78 2.39 -14.24 -2.74
CA ALA A 78 1.98 -15.45 -3.45
C ALA A 78 1.27 -15.12 -4.77
N LYS A 79 0.41 -14.08 -4.78
CA LYS A 79 -0.32 -13.65 -5.97
C LYS A 79 0.63 -12.98 -6.96
N GLU A 80 1.51 -12.11 -6.47
CA GLU A 80 2.53 -11.46 -7.29
C GLU A 80 3.46 -12.47 -7.95
N LEU A 81 4.07 -13.38 -7.17
CA LEU A 81 4.98 -14.41 -7.72
C LEU A 81 4.30 -15.25 -8.81
N LYS A 82 3.04 -15.65 -8.60
CA LYS A 82 2.26 -16.38 -9.60
C LYS A 82 2.04 -15.56 -10.87
N ALA A 83 1.68 -14.28 -10.72
CA ALA A 83 1.48 -13.38 -11.86
C ALA A 83 2.79 -13.12 -12.62
N THR A 84 3.89 -12.87 -11.90
CA THR A 84 5.24 -12.68 -12.46
C THR A 84 5.70 -13.91 -13.25
N LYS A 85 5.57 -15.11 -12.69
CA LYS A 85 5.88 -16.35 -13.43
C LYS A 85 5.04 -16.50 -14.70
N LYS A 86 3.74 -16.18 -14.62
CA LYS A 86 2.83 -16.25 -15.77
C LYS A 86 3.23 -15.26 -16.86
N ILE A 87 3.52 -14.00 -16.52
CA ILE A 87 3.81 -12.95 -17.50
C ILE A 87 5.18 -13.14 -18.16
N LEU A 88 6.18 -13.64 -17.41
CA LEU A 88 7.52 -13.89 -17.95
C LEU A 88 7.61 -15.15 -18.81
N ARG A 89 6.70 -16.11 -18.63
CA ARG A 89 6.77 -17.42 -19.31
C ARG A 89 6.92 -17.33 -20.83
N PRO A 90 6.13 -16.52 -21.58
CA PRO A 90 6.29 -16.41 -23.02
C PRO A 90 7.69 -15.88 -23.41
N LEU A 91 8.19 -14.90 -22.67
CA LEU A 91 9.51 -14.32 -22.88
C LEU A 91 10.62 -15.36 -22.62
N LEU A 92 10.52 -16.09 -21.50
CA LEU A 92 11.47 -17.15 -21.14
C LEU A 92 11.47 -18.29 -22.16
N ASN A 93 10.29 -18.71 -22.63
CA ASN A 93 10.18 -19.73 -23.67
C ASN A 93 10.90 -19.33 -24.97
N LYS A 94 10.83 -18.06 -25.36
CA LYS A 94 11.55 -17.53 -26.53
C LYS A 94 13.06 -17.47 -26.27
N SER A 95 13.46 -17.09 -25.06
CA SER A 95 14.87 -16.98 -24.67
C SER A 95 15.57 -18.32 -24.52
N LEU A 96 14.86 -19.42 -24.24
CA LEU A 96 15.46 -20.77 -24.20
C LEU A 96 16.29 -21.11 -25.44
N GLN A 97 15.86 -20.65 -26.62
CA GLN A 97 16.54 -20.92 -27.89
C GLN A 97 17.47 -19.78 -28.32
N ASN A 98 17.06 -18.54 -28.07
CA ASN A 98 17.72 -17.37 -28.66
C ASN A 98 18.68 -16.65 -27.71
N ASP A 99 18.53 -16.85 -26.39
CA ASP A 99 19.34 -16.21 -25.36
C ASP A 99 19.29 -17.00 -24.05
N PHE A 100 19.95 -18.15 -24.06
CA PHE A 100 19.89 -19.09 -22.93
C PHE A 100 20.44 -18.48 -21.63
N LYS A 101 21.45 -17.59 -21.72
CA LYS A 101 22.01 -16.91 -20.54
C LYS A 101 20.96 -16.04 -19.84
N PHE A 102 20.14 -15.32 -20.61
CA PHE A 102 19.04 -14.54 -20.04
C PHE A 102 17.97 -15.45 -19.42
N TYR A 103 17.61 -16.53 -20.11
CA TYR A 103 16.67 -17.52 -19.58
C TYR A 103 17.15 -18.03 -18.21
N GLU A 104 18.38 -18.56 -18.15
CA GLU A 104 18.96 -19.14 -16.94
C GLU A 104 19.01 -18.13 -15.80
N PHE A 105 19.42 -16.88 -16.10
CA PHE A 105 19.49 -15.83 -15.10
C PHE A 105 18.13 -15.48 -14.49
N VAL A 106 17.09 -15.32 -15.32
CA VAL A 106 15.76 -14.96 -14.84
C VAL A 106 15.10 -16.14 -14.11
N ASP A 107 15.24 -17.35 -14.65
CA ASP A 107 14.69 -18.57 -14.06
C ASP A 107 15.29 -18.84 -12.67
N ALA A 108 16.61 -18.74 -12.52
CA ALA A 108 17.28 -18.88 -11.23
C ALA A 108 16.79 -17.85 -10.20
N ASN A 109 16.55 -16.60 -10.60
CA ASN A 109 16.02 -15.58 -9.69
C ASN A 109 14.54 -15.83 -9.33
N LEU A 110 13.72 -16.36 -10.25
CA LEU A 110 12.35 -16.77 -9.94
C LEU A 110 12.30 -17.94 -8.95
N ASP A 111 13.28 -18.84 -9.00
CA ASP A 111 13.42 -19.93 -8.04
C ASP A 111 13.87 -19.45 -6.66
N ILE A 112 14.81 -18.50 -6.59
CA ILE A 112 15.18 -17.84 -5.33
C ILE A 112 13.95 -17.19 -4.69
N MET A 113 13.15 -16.44 -5.47
CA MET A 113 11.91 -15.83 -4.98
C MET A 113 10.92 -16.89 -4.45
N ALA A 114 10.74 -17.99 -5.17
CA ALA A 114 9.85 -19.07 -4.75
C ALA A 114 10.32 -19.77 -3.47
N ALA A 115 11.64 -20.02 -3.35
CA ALA A 115 12.24 -20.59 -2.17
C ALA A 115 12.12 -19.66 -0.96
N ALA A 116 12.37 -18.36 -1.14
CA ALA A 116 12.19 -17.34 -0.11
C ALA A 116 10.74 -17.31 0.40
N HIS A 117 9.77 -17.25 -0.51
CA HIS A 117 8.33 -17.28 -0.18
C HIS A 117 7.95 -18.52 0.63
N LYS A 118 8.37 -19.71 0.19
CA LYS A 118 8.10 -20.99 0.88
C LYS A 118 8.70 -21.01 2.29
N ASN A 119 9.91 -20.51 2.46
CA ASN A 119 10.60 -20.45 3.75
C ASN A 119 9.91 -19.48 4.71
N ILE A 120 9.52 -18.29 4.24
CA ILE A 120 8.77 -17.32 5.05
C ILE A 120 7.44 -17.90 5.51
N LEU A 121 6.68 -18.54 4.61
CA LEU A 121 5.43 -19.21 4.96
C LEU A 121 5.62 -20.28 6.05
N SER A 122 6.69 -21.06 5.96
CA SER A 122 7.02 -22.09 6.95
C SER A 122 7.38 -21.49 8.32
N ASN A 123 8.22 -20.45 8.33
CA ASN A 123 8.63 -19.77 9.55
C ASN A 123 7.44 -19.07 10.23
N ALA A 124 6.61 -18.35 9.47
CA ALA A 124 5.41 -17.68 10.00
C ALA A 124 4.39 -18.68 10.58
N LYS A 125 4.25 -19.87 9.99
CA LYS A 125 3.45 -20.96 10.58
C LYS A 125 4.05 -21.45 11.90
N THR A 126 5.37 -21.49 12.01
CA THR A 126 6.07 -21.94 13.22
C THR A 126 5.94 -20.90 14.32
N GLU A 127 6.12 -19.61 14.03
CA GLU A 127 5.85 -18.51 14.95
C GLU A 127 4.43 -18.55 15.49
N LYS A 128 3.42 -18.72 14.62
CA LYS A 128 2.02 -18.87 15.03
C LYS A 128 1.84 -20.04 16.01
N LYS A 129 2.48 -21.18 15.77
CA LYS A 129 2.42 -22.34 16.67
C LYS A 129 3.06 -22.05 18.04
N LEU A 130 4.15 -21.28 18.08
CA LEU A 130 4.80 -20.87 19.32
C LEU A 130 3.85 -19.99 20.15
N ILE A 131 3.25 -18.98 19.52
CA ILE A 131 2.29 -18.09 20.17
C ILE A 131 1.11 -18.87 20.75
N ILE A 132 0.48 -19.72 19.94
CA ILE A 132 -0.67 -20.54 20.38
C ILE A 132 -0.31 -21.41 21.59
N ARG A 133 0.92 -21.94 21.65
CA ARG A 133 1.37 -22.77 22.78
C ARG A 133 1.48 -21.96 24.07
N VAL A 134 2.01 -20.74 24.00
CA VAL A 134 2.08 -19.83 25.15
C VAL A 134 0.66 -19.49 25.61
N GLN A 135 -0.20 -19.03 24.70
CA GLN A 135 -1.58 -18.60 25.03
C GLN A 135 -2.47 -19.69 25.61
N LYS A 136 -2.32 -20.94 25.13
CA LYS A 136 -3.13 -22.07 25.63
C LYS A 136 -2.70 -22.55 27.01
N SER A 137 -1.50 -22.18 27.47
CA SER A 137 -0.98 -22.59 28.76
C SER A 137 -1.21 -21.51 29.80
N ARG A 138 -1.71 -21.90 30.98
CA ARG A 138 -1.78 -20.99 32.14
C ARG A 138 -0.43 -20.80 32.84
N ARG A 139 0.62 -21.51 32.41
CA ARG A 139 1.93 -21.57 33.08
C ARG A 139 3.10 -21.11 32.21
N LEU A 140 2.87 -20.85 30.92
CA LEU A 140 3.92 -20.44 30.00
C LEU A 140 3.78 -18.95 29.73
N GLU A 141 4.91 -18.27 29.77
CA GLU A 141 5.09 -16.90 29.34
C GLU A 141 6.10 -16.85 28.19
N ILE A 142 6.23 -15.70 27.53
CA ILE A 142 7.16 -15.53 26.41
C ILE A 142 8.62 -15.75 26.82
N GLU A 143 8.97 -15.52 28.09
CA GLU A 143 10.30 -15.77 28.65
C GLU A 143 10.48 -17.20 29.18
N SER A 144 9.44 -18.03 29.15
CA SER A 144 9.58 -19.44 29.50
C SER A 144 10.49 -20.16 28.50
N LYS A 145 11.36 -21.04 29.01
CA LYS A 145 12.15 -21.94 28.15
C LYS A 145 11.23 -22.90 27.40
N ILE A 146 11.53 -23.14 26.13
CA ILE A 146 10.80 -24.13 25.34
C ILE A 146 11.24 -25.53 25.78
N PRO A 147 10.32 -26.46 26.11
CA PRO A 147 10.69 -27.82 26.48
C PRO A 147 11.62 -28.48 25.46
N GLY A 148 12.74 -29.03 25.94
CA GLY A 148 13.76 -29.67 25.11
C GLY A 148 14.64 -28.69 24.31
N LYS A 149 14.58 -27.39 24.57
CA LYS A 149 15.44 -26.37 23.95
C LYS A 149 16.00 -25.40 24.99
N GLU A 150 17.16 -24.84 24.70
CA GLU A 150 17.78 -23.82 25.56
C GLU A 150 17.10 -22.45 25.43
N LYS A 151 16.53 -22.16 24.26
CA LYS A 151 15.91 -20.86 23.95
C LYS A 151 14.54 -20.68 24.61
N THR A 152 14.22 -19.44 24.98
CA THR A 152 12.85 -19.03 25.35
C THR A 152 11.93 -18.94 24.14
N PHE A 153 10.61 -18.85 24.36
CA PHE A 153 9.64 -18.62 23.30
C PHE A 153 9.95 -17.32 22.53
N ARG A 154 10.27 -16.24 23.25
CA ARG A 154 10.65 -14.95 22.67
C ARG A 154 11.92 -15.05 21.83
N GLN A 155 12.98 -15.68 22.35
CA GLN A 155 14.24 -15.84 21.62
C GLN A 155 14.07 -16.69 20.34
N GLN A 156 13.28 -17.75 20.40
CA GLN A 156 12.97 -18.58 19.25
C GLN A 156 12.15 -17.80 18.21
N PHE A 157 11.21 -16.96 18.65
CA PHE A 157 10.45 -16.08 17.78
C PHE A 157 11.35 -15.07 17.07
N ILE A 158 12.20 -14.35 17.80
CA ILE A 158 13.17 -13.40 17.23
C ILE A 158 14.06 -14.09 16.19
N THR A 159 14.50 -15.32 16.46
CA THR A 159 15.30 -16.09 15.49
C THR A 159 14.54 -16.32 14.18
N LEU A 160 13.24 -16.64 14.27
CA LEU A 160 12.39 -16.88 13.09
C LEU A 160 12.08 -15.58 12.34
N ASP A 161 11.77 -14.50 13.07
CA ASP A 161 11.49 -13.17 12.52
C ASP A 161 12.71 -12.63 11.76
N ASN A 162 13.91 -12.73 12.34
CA ASN A 162 15.16 -12.36 11.66
C ASN A 162 15.36 -13.16 10.36
N ALA A 163 15.16 -14.47 10.41
CA ALA A 163 15.25 -15.31 9.21
C ALA A 163 14.20 -14.90 8.16
N ILE A 164 12.99 -14.52 8.57
CA ILE A 164 11.95 -14.02 7.66
C ILE A 164 12.41 -12.71 6.99
N ILE A 165 12.97 -11.76 7.76
CA ILE A 165 13.49 -10.49 7.21
C ILE A 165 14.54 -10.77 6.13
N GLU A 166 15.52 -11.64 6.41
CA GLU A 166 16.56 -12.01 5.44
C GLU A 166 15.97 -12.60 4.16
N ARG A 167 14.95 -13.46 4.28
CA ARG A 167 14.28 -14.02 3.10
C ARG A 167 13.45 -12.99 2.34
N LYS A 168 12.84 -12.01 3.01
CA LYS A 168 12.17 -10.89 2.34
C LYS A 168 13.16 -10.08 1.52
N LEU A 169 14.34 -9.78 2.08
CA LEU A 169 15.41 -9.10 1.35
C LEU A 169 15.86 -9.90 0.13
N SER A 170 16.11 -11.21 0.29
CA SER A 170 16.47 -12.08 -0.84
C SER A 170 15.40 -12.13 -1.93
N TYR A 171 14.12 -12.10 -1.57
CA TYR A 171 13.01 -12.03 -2.53
C TYR A 171 13.06 -10.74 -3.35
N GLU A 172 13.16 -9.58 -2.68
CA GLU A 172 13.17 -8.27 -3.35
C GLU A 172 14.46 -8.06 -4.18
N GLU A 173 15.60 -8.57 -3.72
CA GLU A 173 16.86 -8.54 -4.49
C GLU A 173 16.74 -9.34 -5.80
N SER A 174 16.18 -10.55 -5.76
CA SER A 174 15.96 -11.34 -6.97
C SER A 174 14.94 -10.69 -7.90
N LEU A 175 13.89 -10.08 -7.35
CA LEU A 175 12.94 -9.32 -8.16
C LEU A 175 13.62 -8.12 -8.84
N SER A 176 14.45 -7.37 -8.12
CA SER A 176 15.23 -6.25 -8.68
C SER A 176 16.21 -6.72 -9.77
N LYS A 177 16.87 -7.86 -9.59
CA LYS A 177 17.75 -8.46 -10.61
C LYS A 177 16.98 -8.80 -11.89
N ILE A 178 15.79 -9.38 -11.77
CA ILE A 178 14.91 -9.65 -12.92
C ILE A 178 14.53 -8.34 -13.63
N GLY A 179 14.08 -7.33 -12.87
CA GLY A 179 13.74 -6.00 -13.41
C GLY A 179 14.88 -5.41 -14.23
N LYS A 180 16.09 -5.36 -13.67
CA LYS A 180 17.30 -4.85 -14.36
C LYS A 180 17.67 -5.65 -15.61
N ALA A 181 17.44 -6.96 -15.61
CA ALA A 181 17.70 -7.80 -16.79
C ALA A 181 16.71 -7.52 -17.92
N LEU A 182 15.47 -7.14 -17.58
CA LEU A 182 14.44 -6.73 -18.55
C LEU A 182 14.68 -5.31 -19.06
N GLU A 183 15.08 -4.38 -18.18
CA GLU A 183 15.39 -2.98 -18.54
C GLU A 183 16.47 -2.90 -19.63
N ARG A 184 17.49 -3.78 -19.58
CA ARG A 184 18.53 -3.89 -20.63
C ARG A 184 17.99 -4.32 -22.01
N ARG A 185 16.71 -4.64 -22.10
CA ARG A 185 16.00 -5.03 -23.32
C ARG A 185 14.80 -4.10 -23.59
N ASP A 186 14.78 -2.92 -22.97
CA ASP A 186 13.71 -1.93 -23.07
C ASP A 186 12.33 -2.48 -22.66
N ILE A 187 12.34 -3.42 -21.71
CA ILE A 187 11.14 -4.03 -21.12
C ILE A 187 11.09 -3.69 -19.64
N GLU A 188 9.95 -3.19 -19.18
CA GLU A 188 9.68 -2.97 -17.76
C GLU A 188 8.72 -4.04 -17.23
N LEU A 189 9.03 -4.57 -16.04
CA LEU A 189 8.13 -5.43 -15.28
C LEU A 189 7.33 -4.58 -14.29
N VAL A 190 6.10 -4.25 -14.67
CA VAL A 190 5.27 -3.33 -13.90
C VAL A 190 4.43 -4.09 -12.87
N PHE A 191 4.44 -3.62 -11.63
CA PHE A 191 3.58 -4.08 -10.54
C PHE A 191 2.56 -2.99 -10.23
N ILE A 192 1.29 -3.24 -10.55
CA ILE A 192 0.19 -2.26 -10.34
C ILE A 192 0.04 -1.91 -8.86
N THR A 193 0.28 -2.88 -7.98
CA THR A 193 0.31 -2.69 -6.52
C THR A 193 1.34 -1.64 -6.10
N LYS A 194 2.54 -1.66 -6.68
CA LYS A 194 3.58 -0.66 -6.37
C LYS A 194 3.21 0.74 -6.87
N GLN A 195 2.60 0.84 -8.05
CA GLN A 195 2.13 2.12 -8.58
C GLN A 195 1.04 2.74 -7.71
N LYS A 196 0.16 1.90 -7.15
CA LYS A 196 -0.87 2.34 -6.22
C LYS A 196 -0.28 2.98 -4.98
N ASP A 197 0.83 2.47 -4.45
CA ASP A 197 1.45 3.03 -3.24
C ASP A 197 1.92 4.48 -3.49
N ASP A 198 2.54 4.75 -4.65
CA ASP A 198 2.94 6.10 -5.05
C ASP A 198 1.73 7.03 -5.20
N TRP A 199 0.64 6.52 -5.78
CA TRP A 199 -0.61 7.27 -5.98
C TRP A 199 -1.38 7.53 -4.70
N LEU A 200 -1.31 6.61 -3.74
CA LEU A 200 -1.92 6.77 -2.43
C LEU A 200 -1.35 8.01 -1.74
N PHE A 201 -0.04 8.22 -1.79
CA PHE A 201 0.59 9.39 -1.20
C PHE A 201 0.10 10.70 -1.83
N ILE A 202 0.04 10.75 -3.17
CA ILE A 202 -0.44 11.93 -3.91
C ILE A 202 -1.90 12.22 -3.57
N SER A 203 -2.77 11.21 -3.67
CA SER A 203 -4.21 11.35 -3.41
C SER A 203 -4.51 11.70 -1.94
N GLN A 204 -3.75 11.15 -0.99
CA GLN A 204 -3.89 11.53 0.42
C GLN A 204 -3.50 13.00 0.66
N GLY A 205 -2.42 13.48 0.03
CA GLY A 205 -2.03 14.89 0.14
C GLY A 205 -3.11 15.85 -0.40
N LEU A 206 -3.78 15.47 -1.50
CA LEU A 206 -4.92 16.22 -2.06
C LEU A 206 -6.13 16.20 -1.12
N PHE A 207 -6.43 15.05 -0.53
CA PHE A 207 -7.51 14.90 0.45
C PHE A 207 -7.23 15.74 1.71
N ASP A 208 -6.02 15.69 2.24
CA ASP A 208 -5.64 16.46 3.44
C ASP A 208 -5.76 17.96 3.19
N ARG A 209 -5.32 18.45 2.01
CA ARG A 209 -5.53 19.85 1.58
C ARG A 209 -7.02 20.20 1.56
N ARG A 210 -7.87 19.34 1.00
CA ARG A 210 -9.33 19.53 1.02
C ARG A 210 -9.88 19.62 2.45
N MET A 211 -9.38 18.81 3.37
CA MET A 211 -9.82 18.79 4.76
C MET A 211 -9.53 20.10 5.49
N THR A 212 -8.46 20.81 5.12
CA THR A 212 -8.18 22.16 5.67
C THR A 212 -9.25 23.21 5.34
N LEU A 213 -10.03 23.00 4.26
CA LEU A 213 -11.08 23.92 3.83
C LEU A 213 -12.45 23.63 4.48
N GLN A 214 -12.60 22.48 5.16
CA GLN A 214 -13.88 22.07 5.75
C GLN A 214 -14.44 23.07 6.76
N PRO A 215 -13.65 23.67 7.68
CA PRO A 215 -14.17 24.67 8.59
C PRO A 215 -14.83 25.85 7.86
N LYS A 216 -14.19 26.36 6.81
CA LYS A 216 -14.71 27.49 6.02
C LYS A 216 -16.02 27.15 5.29
N ILE A 217 -16.18 25.91 4.85
CA ILE A 217 -17.42 25.43 4.24
C ILE A 217 -18.55 25.39 5.28
N VAL A 218 -18.24 24.95 6.51
CA VAL A 218 -19.18 24.96 7.64
C VAL A 218 -19.58 26.39 8.01
N ASP A 219 -18.62 27.31 8.03
CA ASP A 219 -18.87 28.73 8.31
C ASP A 219 -19.79 29.34 7.25
N LEU A 220 -19.50 29.14 5.96
CA LEU A 220 -20.36 29.60 4.85
C LEU A 220 -21.78 29.02 4.93
N THR A 221 -21.90 27.75 5.29
CA THR A 221 -23.21 27.09 5.46
C THR A 221 -23.99 27.73 6.60
N SER A 222 -23.31 28.05 7.71
CA SER A 222 -23.91 28.72 8.86
C SER A 222 -24.32 30.16 8.52
N GLU A 223 -23.53 30.87 7.72
CA GLU A 223 -23.84 32.20 7.21
C GLU A 223 -25.13 32.21 6.38
N VAL A 224 -25.32 31.23 5.48
CA VAL A 224 -26.59 31.08 4.75
C VAL A 224 -27.76 30.87 5.71
N VAL A 225 -27.62 29.97 6.70
CA VAL A 225 -28.69 29.69 7.66
C VAL A 225 -29.07 30.95 8.44
N ASN A 226 -28.09 31.76 8.84
CA ASN A 226 -28.34 33.01 9.55
C ASN A 226 -28.97 34.07 8.64
N ALA A 227 -28.52 34.19 7.38
CA ALA A 227 -29.07 35.13 6.40
C ALA A 227 -30.53 34.83 6.01
N VAL A 228 -31.00 33.58 6.16
CA VAL A 228 -32.43 33.21 6.02
C VAL A 228 -33.31 34.00 7.00
N ALA A 229 -32.80 34.36 8.17
CA ALA A 229 -33.54 35.12 9.17
C ALA A 229 -33.64 36.62 8.86
N GLU A 230 -32.77 37.17 8.01
CA GLU A 230 -32.59 38.62 7.85
C GLU A 230 -33.16 39.22 6.54
N SER A 231 -33.70 38.40 5.64
CA SER A 231 -34.42 38.77 4.39
C SER A 231 -33.80 39.91 3.55
N GLY A 232 -33.05 39.57 2.49
CA GLY A 232 -32.53 40.55 1.52
C GLY A 232 -31.69 39.93 0.40
N ASN A 233 -31.20 40.74 -0.54
CA ASN A 233 -30.37 40.33 -1.70
C ASN A 233 -29.09 39.53 -1.29
N TYR A 234 -28.60 39.75 -0.07
CA TYR A 234 -27.46 39.05 0.51
C TYR A 234 -27.65 37.51 0.56
N ILE A 235 -28.87 37.04 0.83
CA ILE A 235 -29.16 35.60 0.89
C ILE A 235 -28.98 34.91 -0.47
N GLU A 236 -29.33 35.61 -1.56
CA GLU A 236 -29.23 35.09 -2.91
C GLU A 236 -27.77 34.95 -3.33
N ILE A 237 -26.95 35.95 -3.00
CA ILE A 237 -25.51 35.96 -3.28
C ILE A 237 -24.80 34.79 -2.57
N ILE A 238 -25.04 34.62 -1.26
CA ILE A 238 -24.40 33.55 -0.48
C ILE A 238 -24.96 32.18 -0.88
N GLY A 239 -26.25 32.07 -1.18
CA GLY A 239 -26.85 30.85 -1.71
C GLY A 239 -26.23 30.39 -3.03
N ILE A 240 -25.96 31.31 -3.96
CA ILE A 240 -25.25 31.01 -5.22
C ILE A 240 -23.81 30.52 -4.93
N ARG A 241 -23.11 31.19 -4.01
CA ARG A 241 -21.74 30.82 -3.58
C ARG A 241 -21.72 29.40 -2.99
N LEU A 242 -22.61 29.09 -2.05
CA LEU A 242 -22.73 27.77 -1.44
C LEU A 242 -23.04 26.68 -2.48
N ASN A 243 -23.95 26.95 -3.42
CA ASN A 243 -24.24 26.01 -4.51
C ASN A 243 -23.01 25.69 -5.39
N LYS A 244 -22.13 26.66 -5.62
CA LYS A 244 -20.86 26.42 -6.34
C LYS A 244 -19.91 25.56 -5.52
N VAL A 245 -19.78 25.84 -4.22
CA VAL A 245 -18.99 25.04 -3.26
C VAL A 245 -19.48 23.59 -3.25
N ASP A 246 -20.79 23.36 -3.14
CA ASP A 246 -21.38 22.02 -3.15
C ASP A 246 -21.11 21.26 -4.45
N ARG A 247 -21.20 21.94 -5.60
CA ARG A 247 -20.88 21.34 -6.90
C ARG A 247 -19.41 20.91 -6.99
N LEU A 248 -18.48 21.73 -6.50
CA LEU A 248 -17.06 21.38 -6.46
C LEU A 248 -16.80 20.21 -5.51
N ASN A 249 -17.40 20.22 -4.32
CA ASN A 249 -17.28 19.11 -3.36
C ASN A 249 -17.75 17.78 -3.97
N ARG A 250 -18.87 17.77 -4.69
CA ARG A 250 -19.33 16.55 -5.38
C ARG A 250 -18.35 16.05 -6.45
N LYS A 251 -17.65 16.95 -7.14
CA LYS A 251 -16.61 16.56 -8.11
C LYS A 251 -15.39 15.99 -7.39
N LEU A 252 -14.95 16.62 -6.31
CA LEU A 252 -13.86 16.11 -5.46
C LEU A 252 -14.20 14.71 -4.90
N ASP A 253 -15.43 14.49 -4.42
CA ASP A 253 -15.87 13.17 -3.96
C ASP A 253 -15.84 12.08 -5.04
N GLN A 254 -16.07 12.45 -6.31
CA GLN A 254 -15.98 11.51 -7.43
C GLN A 254 -14.52 11.14 -7.71
N LEU A 255 -13.62 12.10 -7.62
CA LEU A 255 -12.18 11.88 -7.77
C LEU A 255 -11.62 11.02 -6.64
N ASP A 256 -12.03 11.28 -5.39
CA ASP A 256 -11.66 10.45 -4.23
C ASP A 256 -12.05 8.97 -4.44
N LYS A 257 -13.29 8.73 -4.91
CA LYS A 257 -13.77 7.38 -5.25
C LYS A 257 -12.97 6.75 -6.37
N PHE A 258 -12.56 7.53 -7.37
CA PHE A 258 -11.73 7.05 -8.47
C PHE A 258 -10.34 6.62 -7.99
N PHE A 259 -9.67 7.45 -7.18
CA PHE A 259 -8.34 7.13 -6.64
C PHE A 259 -8.34 5.84 -5.81
N VAL A 260 -9.42 5.54 -5.09
CA VAL A 260 -9.57 4.29 -4.30
C VAL A 260 -9.58 3.03 -5.18
N VAL A 261 -9.99 3.12 -6.45
CA VAL A 261 -10.22 1.95 -7.33
C VAL A 261 -9.35 1.91 -8.59
N ILE A 262 -8.44 2.86 -8.78
CA ILE A 262 -7.61 2.95 -9.99
C ILE A 262 -6.73 1.72 -10.22
N ASP A 263 -6.27 1.08 -9.13
CA ASP A 263 -5.54 -0.19 -9.18
C ASP A 263 -6.38 -1.31 -9.81
N LYS A 264 -7.66 -1.41 -9.45
CA LYS A 264 -8.58 -2.41 -10.02
C LYS A 264 -8.88 -2.13 -11.48
N ILE A 265 -8.96 -0.86 -11.86
CA ILE A 265 -9.11 -0.45 -13.27
C ILE A 265 -7.89 -0.91 -14.06
N ALA A 266 -6.69 -0.62 -13.56
CA ALA A 266 -5.42 -1.04 -14.16
C ALA A 266 -5.33 -2.58 -14.27
N GLU A 267 -5.67 -3.32 -13.20
CA GLU A 267 -5.66 -4.79 -13.19
C GLU A 267 -6.57 -5.36 -14.29
N LYS A 268 -7.74 -4.74 -14.49
CA LYS A 268 -8.70 -5.15 -15.52
C LYS A 268 -8.18 -4.88 -16.93
N GLU A 269 -7.61 -3.70 -17.16
CA GLU A 269 -7.08 -3.31 -18.47
C GLU A 269 -5.86 -4.14 -18.89
N LYS A 270 -5.01 -4.51 -17.92
CA LYS A 270 -3.79 -5.29 -18.18
C LYS A 270 -3.98 -6.81 -18.03
N GLY A 271 -5.17 -7.25 -17.62
CA GLY A 271 -5.48 -8.67 -17.45
C GLY A 271 -4.72 -9.33 -16.29
N GLY A 272 -4.27 -8.54 -15.32
CA GLY A 272 -3.51 -9.01 -14.16
C GLY A 272 -2.82 -7.88 -13.39
N ARG A 273 -2.25 -8.25 -12.24
CA ARG A 273 -1.52 -7.35 -11.31
C ARG A 273 -0.10 -7.00 -11.73
N VAL A 274 0.44 -7.81 -12.64
CA VAL A 274 1.80 -7.70 -13.14
C VAL A 274 1.73 -7.84 -14.65
N TYR A 275 2.38 -6.93 -15.36
CA TYR A 275 2.45 -6.96 -16.82
C TYR A 275 3.84 -6.51 -17.31
N LEU A 276 4.13 -6.79 -18.58
CA LEU A 276 5.34 -6.33 -19.25
C LEU A 276 5.00 -5.11 -20.11
N ARG A 277 5.79 -4.05 -19.99
CA ARG A 277 5.69 -2.85 -20.82
C ARG A 277 6.90 -2.80 -21.75
N ASN A 278 6.63 -2.86 -23.05
CA ASN A 278 7.64 -2.63 -24.09
C ASN A 278 7.63 -1.12 -24.37
N ASN A 279 8.71 -0.41 -24.04
CA ASN A 279 8.81 1.06 -23.91
C ASN A 279 8.37 1.60 -22.53
N PRO A 280 9.30 1.65 -21.56
CA PRO A 280 9.06 2.19 -20.21
C PRO A 280 8.68 3.67 -20.17
N GLU A 281 9.01 4.46 -21.20
CA GLU A 281 8.70 5.90 -21.24
C GLU A 281 7.23 6.17 -21.54
N LYS A 282 6.53 5.21 -22.15
CA LYS A 282 5.14 5.38 -22.53
C LYS A 282 4.21 5.05 -21.37
N LYS A 283 3.59 6.09 -20.83
CA LYS A 283 2.49 5.93 -19.87
C LYS A 283 1.32 5.16 -20.48
N GLU A 284 0.71 4.34 -19.64
CA GLU A 284 -0.51 3.62 -19.92
C GLU A 284 -1.74 4.49 -19.75
N GLU A 285 -2.85 4.10 -20.36
CA GLU A 285 -4.08 4.89 -20.35
C GLU A 285 -4.59 5.17 -18.92
N TYR A 286 -4.53 4.17 -18.04
CA TYR A 286 -4.92 4.33 -16.64
C TYR A 286 -4.03 5.29 -15.86
N GLU A 287 -2.73 5.36 -16.18
CA GLU A 287 -1.80 6.31 -15.57
C GLU A 287 -2.11 7.73 -16.05
N LEU A 288 -2.37 7.90 -17.35
CA LEU A 288 -2.78 9.20 -17.91
C LEU A 288 -4.11 9.68 -17.30
N ARG A 289 -5.05 8.76 -17.04
CA ARG A 289 -6.30 9.11 -16.34
C ARG A 289 -6.05 9.48 -14.88
N PHE A 290 -5.09 8.84 -14.21
CA PHE A 290 -4.68 9.23 -12.87
C PHE A 290 -4.11 10.66 -12.87
N ASP A 291 -3.14 10.95 -13.73
CA ASP A 291 -2.52 12.28 -13.83
C ASP A 291 -3.57 13.38 -14.07
N LYS A 292 -4.45 13.17 -15.05
CA LYS A 292 -5.55 14.12 -15.35
C LYS A 292 -6.52 14.30 -14.19
N SER A 293 -6.73 13.26 -13.39
CA SER A 293 -7.60 13.32 -12.22
C SER A 293 -6.95 14.11 -11.09
N VAL A 294 -5.62 14.01 -10.94
CA VAL A 294 -4.84 14.85 -10.02
C VAL A 294 -4.92 16.32 -10.43
N GLU A 295 -4.66 16.63 -11.70
CA GLU A 295 -4.77 18.00 -12.24
C GLU A 295 -6.18 18.59 -12.01
N ALA A 296 -7.22 17.82 -12.32
CA ALA A 296 -8.60 18.23 -12.10
C ALA A 296 -8.91 18.46 -10.61
N TYR A 297 -8.37 17.63 -9.72
CA TYR A 297 -8.54 17.79 -8.27
C TYR A 297 -7.91 19.11 -7.80
N GLU A 298 -6.69 19.40 -8.25
CA GLU A 298 -5.98 20.64 -7.90
C GLU A 298 -6.72 21.87 -8.38
N THR A 299 -7.19 21.87 -9.63
CA THR A 299 -8.02 22.97 -10.15
C THR A 299 -9.29 23.17 -9.31
N HIS A 300 -9.98 22.08 -8.94
CA HIS A 300 -11.19 22.17 -8.11
C HIS A 300 -10.89 22.64 -6.68
N LEU A 301 -9.73 22.31 -6.12
CA LEU A 301 -9.28 22.83 -4.83
C LEU A 301 -8.98 24.33 -4.90
N GLU A 302 -8.36 24.79 -5.98
CA GLU A 302 -8.07 26.21 -6.20
C GLU A 302 -9.37 27.01 -6.34
N ASP A 303 -10.30 26.54 -7.17
CA ASP A 303 -11.64 27.14 -7.33
C ASP A 303 -12.37 27.19 -5.98
N LEU A 304 -12.31 26.10 -5.22
CA LEU A 304 -12.92 26.01 -3.89
C LEU A 304 -12.27 26.99 -2.92
N THR A 305 -10.95 27.13 -2.95
CA THR A 305 -10.22 28.09 -2.12
C THR A 305 -10.64 29.51 -2.45
N MET A 306 -10.69 29.88 -3.73
CA MET A 306 -11.14 31.20 -4.18
C MET A 306 -12.58 31.49 -3.76
N LEU A 307 -13.47 30.50 -3.84
CA LEU A 307 -14.84 30.63 -3.36
C LEU A 307 -14.96 30.68 -1.84
N LEU A 308 -13.91 30.39 -1.07
CA LEU A 308 -13.90 30.43 0.40
C LEU A 308 -12.96 31.52 0.94
N LEU A 309 -12.38 32.34 0.06
CA LEU A 309 -11.72 33.59 0.42
C LEU A 309 -12.79 34.69 0.43
N ASP A 310 -12.73 35.53 1.45
CA ASP A 310 -13.62 36.69 1.61
C ASP A 310 -13.30 37.78 0.59
#